data_AF-A0A554QY32-F1
#
_entry.id   AF-A0A554QY32-F1
#
_cell.length_a   1.000
_cell.length_b   1.000
_cell.length_c   1.000
_cell.angle_alpha   90.00
_cell.angle_beta   90.00
_cell.angle_gamma   90.00
#
_symmetry.space_group_name_H-M   'P 1'
#
loop_
_entity.id
_entity.type
_entity.pdbx_description
1 polymer ?
#
loop_
_entity_poly.entity_id
_entity_poly.type
_entity_poly.pdbx_seq_one_letter_code
_entity_poly.pdbx_strand_id
1 'polypeptide(L)'
;MGLALVSALGGCAQIDALAPVGGAGIADMRYATNEVLLEKDIDILVAPVCSGEGLELRCTGETVNGETITATSTSEDESTFELIVDAVTLYSGDVQTVLDRNGTVGAS
;
A
#
# COMPACT_ATOMS: atom_id res chain seq x y z
N MET A 1 22.57 -57.14 10.27
CA MET A 1 21.30 -56.45 10.56
C MET A 1 21.59 -55.36 11.57
N GLY A 2 21.68 -54.10 11.14
CA GLY A 2 22.00 -52.97 12.02
C GLY A 2 21.42 -51.70 11.41
N LEU A 3 20.39 -51.17 12.06
CA LEU A 3 19.44 -50.17 11.59
C LEU A 3 20.09 -48.79 11.45
N ALA A 4 20.09 -48.22 10.24
CA ALA A 4 20.59 -46.86 9.98
C ALA A 4 19.58 -45.82 10.47
N LEU A 5 20.02 -44.94 11.39
CA LEU A 5 19.27 -43.78 11.83
C LEU A 5 19.23 -42.74 10.71
N VAL A 6 18.05 -42.51 10.13
CA VAL A 6 17.78 -41.39 9.23
C VAL A 6 17.33 -40.21 10.10
N SER A 7 18.27 -39.34 10.45
CA SER A 7 17.99 -38.06 11.09
C SER A 7 17.32 -37.15 10.06
N ALA A 8 16.00 -37.06 10.10
CA ALA A 8 15.26 -36.04 9.39
C ALA A 8 15.76 -34.66 9.84
N LEU A 9 16.48 -33.95 8.96
CA LEU A 9 16.63 -32.51 9.10
C LEU A 9 15.24 -31.91 8.85
N GLY A 10 14.42 -31.87 9.90
CA GLY A 10 13.23 -31.05 9.94
C GLY A 10 13.68 -29.60 9.82
N GLY A 11 13.68 -29.10 8.58
CA GLY A 11 13.71 -27.68 8.33
C GLY A 11 12.48 -27.10 9.01
N CYS A 12 12.66 -26.57 10.21
CA CYS A 12 11.75 -25.60 10.78
C CYS A 12 11.80 -24.41 9.84
N ALA A 13 11.00 -24.45 8.78
CA ALA A 13 10.58 -23.27 8.05
C ALA A 13 9.84 -22.43 9.08
N GLN A 14 10.58 -21.67 9.88
CA GLN A 14 10.07 -20.48 10.53
C GLN A 14 9.79 -19.51 9.39
N ILE A 15 8.70 -19.76 8.66
CA ILE A 15 7.85 -18.68 8.18
C ILE A 15 7.17 -18.19 9.46
N ASP A 16 7.99 -17.54 10.29
CA ASP A 16 7.52 -16.59 11.28
C ASP A 16 6.80 -15.58 10.41
N ALA A 17 5.48 -15.70 10.37
CA ALA A 17 4.62 -14.77 9.68
C ALA A 17 5.02 -13.41 10.23
N LEU A 18 5.76 -12.62 9.43
CA LEU A 18 6.14 -11.27 9.81
C LEU A 18 4.85 -10.62 10.30
N ALA A 19 4.77 -10.40 11.62
CA ALA A 19 3.66 -9.66 12.18
C ALA A 19 3.60 -8.34 11.41
N PRO A 20 2.39 -7.82 11.10
CA PRO A 20 2.27 -6.56 10.38
C PRO A 20 3.16 -5.53 11.06
N VAL A 21 4.17 -5.05 10.34
CA VAL A 21 4.96 -3.92 10.83
C VAL A 21 3.98 -2.76 10.98
N GLY A 22 3.79 -2.27 12.20
CA GLY A 22 2.87 -1.16 12.46
C GLY A 22 3.18 -0.02 11.50
N GLY A 23 2.19 0.42 10.71
CA GLY A 23 2.37 1.40 9.63
C GLY A 23 2.32 0.84 8.20
N ALA A 24 2.05 -0.46 8.02
CA ALA A 24 1.82 -1.04 6.70
C ALA A 24 0.70 -0.32 5.92
N GLY A 25 -0.47 -0.09 6.53
CA GLY A 25 -1.58 0.63 5.89
C GLY A 25 -1.22 2.05 5.44
N ILE A 26 -0.54 2.83 6.29
CA ILE A 26 -0.03 4.17 5.95
C ILE A 26 0.90 4.12 4.74
N ALA A 27 1.86 3.19 4.75
CA ALA A 27 2.84 3.06 3.67
C ALA A 27 2.15 2.63 2.37
N ASP A 28 1.33 1.59 2.42
CA ASP A 28 0.63 1.02 1.28
C ASP A 28 -0.31 2.03 0.63
N MET A 29 -1.12 2.74 1.44
CA MET A 29 -2.01 3.77 0.94
C MET A 29 -1.23 4.96 0.34
N ARG A 30 -0.11 5.35 0.94
CA ARG A 30 0.77 6.38 0.37
C ARG A 30 1.30 5.95 -0.98
N TYR A 31 1.82 4.73 -1.10
CA TYR A 31 2.33 4.22 -2.37
C TYR A 31 1.22 4.14 -3.41
N ALA A 32 0.08 3.51 -3.09
CA ALA A 32 -1.06 3.41 -4.00
C ALA A 32 -1.57 4.78 -4.46
N THR A 33 -1.62 5.76 -3.55
CA THR A 33 -1.99 7.14 -3.91
C THR A 33 -1.02 7.73 -4.94
N ASN A 34 0.29 7.62 -4.71
CA ASN A 34 1.30 8.14 -5.65
C ASN A 34 1.27 7.39 -6.99
N GLU A 35 1.03 6.08 -6.99
CA GLU A 35 0.91 5.28 -8.20
C GLU A 35 -0.30 5.69 -9.06
N VAL A 36 -1.46 5.94 -8.44
CA VAL A 36 -2.62 6.46 -9.19
C VAL A 36 -2.33 7.84 -9.75
N LEU A 37 -1.75 8.75 -8.96
CA LEU A 37 -1.43 10.11 -9.43
C LEU A 37 -0.46 10.07 -10.62
N LEU A 38 0.55 9.20 -10.56
CA LEU A 38 1.48 8.98 -11.67
C LEU A 38 0.79 8.40 -12.90
N GLU A 39 -0.07 7.38 -12.75
CA GLU A 39 -0.84 6.80 -13.86
C GLU A 39 -1.76 7.83 -14.55
N LYS A 40 -2.25 8.82 -13.79
CA LYS A 40 -3.11 9.88 -14.30
C LYS A 40 -2.35 11.12 -14.79
N ASP A 41 -1.00 11.06 -14.84
CA ASP A 41 -0.13 12.18 -15.21
C ASP A 41 -0.42 13.47 -14.38
N ILE A 42 -0.67 13.31 -13.07
CA ILE A 42 -0.89 14.43 -12.15
C ILE A 42 0.44 14.89 -11.56
N ASP A 43 0.84 16.11 -11.90
CA ASP A 43 2.05 16.74 -11.35
C ASP A 43 1.85 17.18 -9.89
N ILE A 44 2.71 16.69 -9.01
CA ILE A 44 2.63 16.90 -7.56
C ILE A 44 3.60 18.01 -7.12
N LEU A 45 3.10 19.00 -6.39
CA LEU A 45 3.91 20.03 -5.72
C LEU A 45 4.31 19.61 -4.31
N VAL A 46 3.34 19.08 -3.55
CA VAL A 46 3.54 18.56 -2.20
C VAL A 46 3.09 17.11 -2.19
N ALA A 47 4.06 16.20 -2.01
CA ALA A 47 3.81 14.77 -1.96
C ALA A 47 2.76 14.41 -0.89
N PRO A 48 1.82 13.49 -1.18
CA PRO A 48 0.82 13.06 -0.20
C PRO A 48 1.47 12.50 1.07
N VAL A 49 1.09 13.07 2.22
CA VAL A 49 1.47 12.59 3.55
C VAL A 49 0.26 11.95 4.20
N CYS A 50 0.41 10.74 4.70
CA CYS A 50 -0.67 9.95 5.29
C CYS A 50 -0.59 9.91 6.81
N SER A 51 -1.74 9.91 7.48
CA SER A 51 -1.88 9.80 8.92
C SER A 51 -3.24 9.21 9.30
N GLY A 52 -3.36 8.68 10.52
CA GLY A 52 -4.55 7.98 10.99
C GLY A 52 -4.42 6.47 10.83
N GLU A 53 -5.51 5.76 11.09
CA GLU A 53 -5.63 4.30 10.96
C GLU A 53 -7.09 3.92 10.64
N GLY A 54 -7.28 2.77 10.01
CA GLY A 54 -8.61 2.28 9.61
C GLY A 54 -9.35 3.32 8.76
N LEU A 55 -10.62 3.59 9.10
CA LEU A 55 -11.44 4.57 8.38
C LEU A 55 -11.00 6.04 8.56
N GLU A 56 -10.14 6.31 9.54
CA GLU A 56 -9.57 7.66 9.73
C GLU A 56 -8.27 7.85 8.94
N LEU A 57 -7.72 6.78 8.34
CA LEU A 57 -6.52 6.87 7.51
C LEU A 57 -6.78 7.77 6.29
N ARG A 58 -5.99 8.84 6.19
CA ARG A 58 -6.08 9.84 5.13
C ARG A 58 -4.71 10.32 4.68
N CYS A 59 -4.55 10.51 3.38
CA CYS A 59 -3.39 11.15 2.77
C CYS A 59 -3.77 12.50 2.16
N THR A 60 -2.98 13.53 2.44
CA THR A 60 -3.19 14.86 1.85
C THR A 60 -1.92 15.40 1.21
N GLY A 61 -2.08 16.05 0.06
CA GLY A 61 -1.01 16.71 -0.69
C GLY A 61 -1.56 17.82 -1.58
N GLU A 62 -0.75 18.32 -2.50
CA GLU A 62 -1.12 19.43 -3.39
C GLU A 62 -0.49 19.23 -4.79
N THR A 63 -1.25 19.52 -5.85
CA THR A 63 -0.75 19.54 -7.24
C THR A 63 0.01 20.83 -7.53
N VAL A 64 0.78 20.87 -8.63
CA VAL A 64 1.44 22.11 -9.10
C VAL A 64 0.46 23.23 -9.48
N ASN A 65 -0.82 22.90 -9.68
CA ASN A 65 -1.89 23.85 -9.95
C ASN A 65 -2.57 24.37 -8.67
N GLY A 66 -2.15 23.91 -7.49
CA GLY A 66 -2.75 24.25 -6.20
C GLY A 66 -4.00 23.45 -5.86
N GLU A 67 -4.28 22.34 -6.56
CA GLU A 67 -5.42 21.48 -6.28
C GLU A 67 -5.10 20.58 -5.08
N THR A 68 -6.06 20.43 -4.17
CA THR A 68 -5.88 19.54 -3.02
C THR A 68 -5.99 18.09 -3.45
N ILE A 69 -4.98 17.29 -3.08
CA ILE A 69 -4.99 15.84 -3.25
C ILE A 69 -5.48 15.23 -1.94
N THR A 70 -6.50 14.39 -2.00
CA THR A 70 -7.07 13.71 -0.83
C THR A 70 -7.29 12.23 -1.13
N ALA A 71 -6.56 11.35 -0.44
CA ALA A 71 -6.85 9.93 -0.41
C ALA A 71 -7.46 9.56 0.94
N THR A 72 -8.58 8.84 0.98
CA THR A 72 -9.25 8.43 2.23
C THR A 72 -9.52 6.94 2.23
N SER A 73 -9.22 6.25 3.33
CA SER A 73 -9.58 4.85 3.47
C SER A 73 -11.09 4.68 3.50
N THR A 74 -11.56 3.61 2.87
CA THR A 74 -12.98 3.25 2.80
C THR A 74 -13.29 1.92 3.47
N SER A 75 -12.30 1.30 4.12
CA SER A 75 -12.46 0.05 4.89
C SER A 75 -11.70 0.10 6.23
N GLU A 76 -12.21 -0.58 7.25
CA GLU A 76 -11.57 -0.65 8.58
C GLU A 76 -10.19 -1.33 8.53
N ASP A 77 -10.02 -2.31 7.65
CA ASP A 77 -8.75 -3.01 7.44
C ASP A 77 -7.83 -2.29 6.42
N GLU A 78 -8.15 -1.05 6.03
CA GLU A 78 -7.34 -0.18 5.16
C GLU A 78 -7.08 -0.75 3.74
N SER A 79 -7.81 -1.79 3.36
CA SER A 79 -7.68 -2.51 2.09
C SER A 79 -8.22 -1.74 0.88
N THR A 80 -9.09 -0.75 1.10
CA THR A 80 -9.74 0.04 0.05
C THR A 80 -9.63 1.53 0.34
N PHE A 81 -9.57 2.33 -0.72
CA PHE A 81 -9.52 3.78 -0.60
C PHE A 81 -10.19 4.49 -1.78
N GLU A 82 -10.51 5.76 -1.56
CA GLU A 82 -10.88 6.72 -2.59
C GLU A 82 -9.81 7.80 -2.71
N LEU A 83 -9.46 8.18 -3.94
CA LEU A 83 -8.58 9.30 -4.26
C LEU A 83 -9.34 10.37 -5.04
N ILE A 84 -9.34 11.57 -4.48
CA ILE A 84 -9.94 12.77 -5.06
C ILE A 84 -8.85 13.83 -5.25
N VAL A 85 -8.88 14.50 -6.39
CA VAL A 85 -8.14 15.75 -6.61
C VAL A 85 -9.17 16.85 -6.87
N ASP A 86 -9.14 17.87 -6.03
CA ASP A 86 -10.19 18.91 -5.96
C ASP A 86 -11.60 18.30 -5.77
N ALA A 87 -12.40 18.21 -6.83
CA ALA A 87 -13.74 17.60 -6.81
C ALA A 87 -13.88 16.35 -7.69
N VAL A 88 -12.77 15.86 -8.27
CA VAL A 88 -12.79 14.72 -9.21
C VAL A 88 -12.25 13.47 -8.52
N THR A 89 -13.08 12.42 -8.43
CA THR A 89 -12.64 11.09 -8.02
C THR A 89 -11.78 10.47 -9.12
N LEU A 90 -10.50 10.29 -8.85
CA LEU A 90 -9.54 9.67 -9.77
C LEU A 90 -9.50 8.15 -9.61
N TYR A 91 -9.81 7.64 -8.41
CA TYR A 91 -9.83 6.22 -8.11
C TYR A 91 -10.72 5.92 -6.90
N SER A 92 -11.35 4.74 -6.91
CA SER A 92 -12.04 4.14 -5.77
C SER A 92 -11.94 2.62 -5.90
N GLY A 93 -11.35 1.95 -4.92
CA GLY A 93 -11.13 0.49 -4.98
C GLY A 93 -10.02 -0.01 -4.07
N ASP A 94 -9.52 -1.21 -4.38
CA ASP A 94 -8.51 -1.92 -3.59
C ASP A 94 -7.10 -1.33 -3.70
N VAL A 95 -6.47 -1.10 -2.56
CA VAL A 95 -5.06 -0.68 -2.45
C VAL A 95 -4.14 -1.69 -3.15
N GLN A 96 -4.32 -2.99 -2.88
CA GLN A 96 -3.47 -4.04 -3.44
C GLN A 96 -3.57 -4.14 -4.96
N THR A 97 -4.75 -3.87 -5.56
CA THR A 97 -4.86 -3.82 -7.03
C THR A 97 -3.97 -2.74 -7.63
N VAL A 98 -3.83 -1.60 -6.94
CA VAL A 98 -2.95 -0.51 -7.36
C VAL A 98 -1.48 -0.88 -7.17
N LEU A 99 -1.15 -1.53 -6.06
CA LEU A 99 0.22 -1.93 -5.77
C LEU A 99 0.68 -3.07 -6.68
N ASP A 100 -0.16 -4.06 -6.99
CA ASP A 100 0.24 -5.19 -7.84
C ASP A 100 0.48 -4.78 -9.29
N ARG A 101 -0.34 -3.87 -9.83
CA ARG A 101 -0.22 -3.44 -11.23
C ARG A 101 1.05 -2.62 -11.51
N ASN A 102 1.58 -1.92 -10.50
CA ASN A 102 2.76 -1.06 -10.64
C ASN A 102 3.96 -1.48 -9.76
N GLY A 103 3.78 -2.45 -8.86
CA GLY A 103 4.75 -2.92 -7.88
C GLY A 103 5.84 -3.83 -8.45
N THR A 104 6.12 -3.77 -9.76
CA THR A 104 7.28 -4.46 -10.34
C THR A 104 8.56 -3.69 -10.03
N VAL A 105 8.88 -3.54 -8.74
CA VAL A 105 10.20 -3.14 -8.25
C VAL A 105 10.79 -4.34 -7.52
N GLY A 106 11.48 -5.22 -8.27
CA GLY A 106 12.24 -6.34 -7.68
C GLY A 106 12.28 -7.66 -8.47
N ALA A 107 11.56 -7.79 -9.59
CA ALA A 107 11.75 -8.93 -10.50
C ALA A 107 12.88 -8.62 -11.50
N SER A 108 14.12 -8.81 -11.09
CA SER A 108 15.29 -8.84 -11.97
C SER A 108 16.31 -9.87 -11.46
#